data_AF-A0A530LD40-F1
#
_entry.id   AF-A0A530LD40-F1
#
_cell.length_a   1.000
_cell.length_b   1.000
_cell.length_c   1.000
_cell.angle_alpha   90.00
_cell.angle_beta   90.00
_cell.angle_gamma   90.00
#
_symmetry.space_group_name_H-M   'P 1'
#
loop_
_entity.id
_entity.type
_entity.pdbx_description
1 polymer ?
#
loop_
_entity_poly.entity_id
_entity_poly.type
_entity_poly.pdbx_seq_one_letter_code
_entity_poly.pdbx_strand_id
1 'polypeptide(L)'
;MNIQTNLAQIEKTSASFPAVTDEPIRSNFLPEDRLRALGAALANGDAKDLFGLTPFDFQARIRDSARKILDVYRSTNAAQARGETITPAAQWLLDNNYLVEETIFQIKRDLPRRFYRQLPTLKLSDGSSVPRALAVAWTYVAHSDSSVSSAMFKAIVEGFQSVEPLKIGELWALPSLLR
;
A
#
# COMPACT_ATOMS: atom_id res chain seq x y z
N MET A 1 -14.26 -35.13 35.12
CA MET A 1 -13.51 -34.19 34.26
C MET A 1 -14.52 -33.28 33.58
N ASN A 2 -14.80 -32.12 34.17
CA ASN A 2 -15.67 -31.09 33.61
C ASN A 2 -14.93 -29.76 33.80
N ILE A 3 -14.36 -29.23 32.73
CA ILE A 3 -13.79 -27.88 32.71
C ILE A 3 -14.96 -26.94 32.40
N GLN A 4 -15.58 -26.38 33.44
CA GLN A 4 -16.51 -25.27 33.28
C GLN A 4 -15.68 -24.01 33.04
N THR A 5 -15.60 -23.58 31.77
CA THR A 5 -15.02 -22.29 31.40
C THR A 5 -15.92 -21.18 31.95
N ASN A 6 -15.42 -20.45 32.94
CA ASN A 6 -16.12 -19.34 33.57
C ASN A 6 -16.16 -18.13 32.59
N LEU A 7 -17.32 -17.90 31.98
CA LEU A 7 -17.56 -16.80 31.02
C LEU A 7 -17.27 -15.40 31.60
N ALA A 8 -17.30 -15.23 32.93
CA ALA A 8 -17.08 -13.93 33.58
C ALA A 8 -15.62 -13.44 33.53
N GLN A 9 -14.65 -14.27 33.14
CA GLN A 9 -13.24 -13.86 32.99
C GLN A 9 -12.89 -13.34 31.59
N ILE A 10 -13.74 -13.56 30.59
CA ILE A 10 -13.48 -13.11 29.20
C ILE A 10 -13.83 -11.62 29.04
N GLU A 11 -14.73 -11.07 29.87
CA GLU A 11 -15.20 -9.68 29.74
C GLU A 11 -14.20 -8.61 30.23
N LYS A 12 -13.11 -8.98 30.93
CA LYS A 12 -12.19 -8.00 31.54
C LYS A 12 -10.90 -7.71 30.76
N THR A 13 -10.77 -8.21 29.53
CA THR A 13 -9.63 -7.86 28.66
C THR A 13 -10.11 -7.27 27.33
N SER A 14 -11.21 -6.52 27.33
CA SER A 14 -11.50 -5.60 26.23
C SER A 14 -10.70 -4.32 26.49
N ALA A 15 -9.46 -4.29 26.01
CA ALA A 15 -8.80 -3.01 25.77
C ALA A 15 -9.71 -2.26 24.79
N SER A 16 -10.49 -1.32 25.31
CA SER A 16 -11.33 -0.44 24.50
C SER A 16 -10.44 0.27 23.51
N PHE A 17 -10.60 -0.04 22.23
CA PHE A 17 -10.06 0.81 21.17
C PHE A 17 -10.64 2.21 21.38
N PRO A 18 -9.83 3.28 21.30
CA PRO A 18 -10.40 4.62 21.30
C PRO A 18 -11.31 4.74 20.07
N ALA A 19 -12.52 5.27 20.27
CA ALA A 19 -13.47 5.55 19.20
C ALA A 19 -13.02 6.77 18.39
N VAL A 20 -11.84 6.67 17.78
CA VAL A 20 -11.42 7.60 16.72
C VAL A 20 -12.01 7.02 15.45
N THR A 21 -12.96 7.72 14.85
CA THR A 21 -13.22 7.52 13.43
C THR A 21 -11.95 8.00 12.73
N ASP A 22 -11.03 7.10 12.43
CA ASP A 22 -9.74 7.44 11.82
C ASP A 22 -10.02 8.26 10.55
N GLU A 23 -9.56 9.52 10.54
CA GLU A 23 -9.53 10.31 9.33
C GLU A 23 -8.63 9.57 8.32
N PRO A 24 -9.05 9.42 7.06
CA PRO A 24 -8.24 8.72 6.06
C PRO A 24 -6.84 9.34 5.98
N ILE A 25 -5.80 8.49 5.93
CA ILE A 25 -4.40 8.95 6.04
C ILE A 25 -4.03 9.89 4.88
N ARG A 26 -4.63 9.70 3.70
CA ARG A 26 -4.30 10.46 2.49
C ARG A 26 -5.51 11.17 1.87
N SER A 27 -6.57 10.42 1.60
CA SER A 27 -7.74 10.96 0.90
C SER A 27 -8.99 10.15 1.22
N ASN A 28 -10.14 10.73 0.90
CA ASN A 28 -11.43 10.10 1.12
C ASN A 28 -11.54 8.77 0.37
N PHE A 29 -12.15 7.80 1.03
CA PHE A 29 -12.46 6.50 0.43
C PHE A 29 -13.40 6.66 -0.76
N LEU A 30 -13.09 5.99 -1.88
CA LEU A 30 -13.92 6.02 -3.08
C LEU A 30 -14.54 4.65 -3.39
N PRO A 31 -15.86 4.59 -3.72
CA PRO A 31 -16.48 3.38 -4.23
C PRO A 31 -16.03 3.07 -5.67
N GLU A 32 -16.32 1.86 -6.15
CA GLU A 32 -15.85 1.34 -7.44
C GLU A 32 -16.13 2.26 -8.64
N ASP A 33 -17.34 2.81 -8.76
CA ASP A 33 -17.69 3.68 -9.89
C ASP A 33 -16.87 4.98 -9.89
N ARG A 34 -16.54 5.50 -8.70
CA ARG A 34 -15.70 6.70 -8.55
C ARG A 34 -14.24 6.38 -8.81
N LEU A 35 -13.76 5.20 -8.43
CA LEU A 35 -12.44 4.71 -8.79
C LEU A 35 -12.30 4.51 -10.30
N ARG A 36 -13.33 3.96 -10.97
CA ARG A 36 -13.37 3.85 -12.43
C ARG A 36 -13.32 5.22 -13.10
N ALA A 37 -14.14 6.17 -12.65
CA ALA A 37 -14.09 7.54 -13.16
C ALA A 37 -12.72 8.20 -12.93
N LEU A 38 -12.10 7.96 -11.78
CA LEU A 38 -10.77 8.47 -11.45
C LEU A 38 -9.68 7.87 -12.35
N GLY A 39 -9.76 6.59 -12.68
CA GLY A 39 -8.88 5.95 -13.66
C GLY A 39 -8.95 6.62 -15.03
N ALA A 40 -10.16 6.91 -15.51
CA ALA A 40 -10.37 7.61 -16.78
C ALA A 40 -9.82 9.06 -16.73
N ALA A 41 -10.09 9.78 -15.64
CA ALA A 41 -9.56 11.12 -15.42
C ALA A 41 -8.02 11.15 -15.39
N LEU A 42 -7.39 10.12 -14.80
CA LEU A 42 -5.94 9.98 -14.79
C LEU A 42 -5.38 9.78 -16.19
N ALA A 43 -6.01 8.93 -17.01
CA ALA A 43 -5.59 8.68 -18.38
C ALA A 43 -5.76 9.91 -19.30
N ASN A 44 -6.80 10.72 -19.06
CA ASN A 44 -7.01 11.98 -19.78
C ASN A 44 -6.04 13.11 -19.35
N GLY A 45 -5.31 12.93 -18.25
CA GLY A 45 -4.47 13.98 -17.66
C GLY A 45 -5.25 15.05 -16.88
N ASP A 46 -6.51 14.76 -16.51
CA ASP A 46 -7.38 15.66 -15.74
C ASP A 46 -7.05 15.62 -14.24
N ALA A 47 -6.41 14.54 -13.76
CA ALA A 47 -5.99 14.39 -12.38
C ALA A 47 -4.72 15.21 -12.07
N LYS A 48 -4.91 16.43 -11.53
CA LYS A 48 -3.81 17.40 -11.33
C LYS A 48 -3.00 17.20 -10.06
N ASP A 49 -3.63 16.72 -8.99
CA ASP A 49 -2.98 16.39 -7.72
C ASP A 49 -3.09 14.89 -7.48
N LEU A 50 -1.95 14.21 -7.52
CA LEU A 50 -1.83 12.79 -7.27
C LEU A 50 -1.28 12.56 -5.85
N PHE A 51 -1.78 13.32 -4.87
CA PHE A 51 -1.46 13.16 -3.45
C PHE A 51 0.04 13.24 -3.18
N GLY A 52 0.67 14.28 -3.71
CA GLY A 52 2.11 14.51 -3.55
C GLY A 52 3.02 13.53 -4.30
N LEU A 53 2.48 12.75 -5.26
CA LEU A 53 3.32 11.94 -6.15
C LEU A 53 4.26 12.86 -6.93
N THR A 54 5.54 12.64 -6.74
CA THR A 54 6.64 13.26 -7.48
C THR A 54 7.57 12.16 -7.98
N PRO A 55 8.40 12.38 -9.01
CA PRO A 55 9.36 11.39 -9.43
C PRO A 55 10.36 11.07 -8.31
N PHE A 56 10.62 9.79 -8.08
CA PHE A 56 11.63 9.32 -7.13
C PHE A 56 12.38 8.11 -7.68
N ASP A 57 13.58 7.85 -7.15
CA ASP A 57 14.26 6.58 -7.43
C ASP A 57 13.54 5.45 -6.70
N PHE A 58 12.74 4.69 -7.45
CA PHE A 58 11.96 3.56 -6.94
C PHE A 58 12.82 2.56 -6.17
N GLN A 59 14.01 2.23 -6.67
CA GLN A 59 14.89 1.26 -6.03
C GLN A 59 15.47 1.81 -4.72
N ALA A 60 15.82 3.10 -4.69
CA ALA A 60 16.26 3.75 -3.47
C ALA A 60 15.12 3.81 -2.43
N ARG A 61 13.89 4.10 -2.86
CA ARG A 61 12.72 4.13 -1.98
C ARG A 61 12.42 2.76 -1.37
N ILE A 62 12.45 1.68 -2.16
CA ILE A 62 12.25 0.32 -1.65
C ILE A 62 13.35 -0.06 -0.65
N ARG A 63 14.63 0.29 -0.93
CA ARG A 63 15.73 0.04 0.03
C ARG A 63 15.55 0.82 1.34
N ASP A 64 15.12 2.08 1.26
CA ASP A 64 14.89 2.90 2.46
C ASP A 64 13.71 2.38 3.29
N SER A 65 12.59 2.01 2.64
CA SER A 65 11.45 1.37 3.30
C SER A 65 11.87 0.06 3.99
N ALA A 66 12.60 -0.81 3.29
CA ALA A 66 13.10 -2.07 3.85
C ALA A 66 13.98 -1.85 5.08
N ARG A 67 14.90 -0.86 5.02
CA ARG A 67 15.75 -0.50 6.15
C ARG A 67 14.94 -0.02 7.34
N LYS A 68 13.96 0.88 7.13
CA LYS A 68 13.10 1.40 8.20
C LYS A 68 12.28 0.30 8.86
N ILE A 69 11.71 -0.62 8.08
CA ILE A 69 10.94 -1.73 8.65
C ILE A 69 11.85 -2.65 9.49
N LEU A 70 13.07 -2.94 9.01
CA LEU A 70 14.04 -3.71 9.78
C LEU A 70 14.46 -3.01 11.07
N ASP A 71 14.65 -1.69 11.03
CA ASP A 71 14.98 -0.89 12.21
C ASP A 71 13.84 -0.97 13.25
N VAL A 72 12.58 -0.85 12.82
CA VAL A 72 11.38 -0.99 13.68
C VAL A 72 11.26 -2.42 14.24
N TYR A 73 11.50 -3.45 13.42
CA TYR A 73 11.52 -4.83 13.88
C TYR A 73 12.55 -5.03 14.99
N ARG A 74 13.79 -4.56 14.78
CA ARG A 74 14.88 -4.68 15.76
C ARG A 74 14.59 -3.94 17.05
N SER A 75 14.08 -2.71 16.97
CA SER A 75 13.74 -1.94 18.17
C SER A 75 12.59 -2.58 18.95
N THR A 76 11.58 -3.10 18.23
CA THR A 76 10.42 -3.78 18.85
C THR A 76 10.83 -5.08 19.52
N ASN A 77 11.68 -5.88 18.86
CA ASN A 77 12.18 -7.14 19.41
C ASN A 77 13.01 -6.90 20.68
N ALA A 78 13.86 -5.85 20.67
CA ALA A 78 14.63 -5.45 21.83
C ALA A 78 13.74 -4.96 22.99
N ALA A 79 12.67 -4.21 22.70
CA ALA A 79 11.69 -3.77 23.70
C ALA A 79 10.95 -4.96 24.33
N GLN A 80 10.48 -5.91 23.51
CA GLN A 80 9.84 -7.13 23.99
C GLN A 80 10.78 -7.96 24.88
N ALA A 81 12.06 -8.10 24.50
CA ALA A 81 13.05 -8.82 25.30
C ALA A 81 13.32 -8.17 26.67
N ARG A 82 13.08 -6.86 26.81
CA ARG A 82 13.14 -6.13 28.09
C ARG A 82 11.84 -6.21 28.91
N GLY A 83 10.82 -6.90 28.40
CA GLY A 83 9.50 -6.99 29.05
C GLY A 83 8.63 -5.74 28.88
N GLU A 84 8.97 -4.86 27.94
CA GLU A 84 8.15 -3.68 27.64
C GLU A 84 6.86 -4.09 26.93
N THR A 85 5.78 -3.34 27.18
CA THR A 85 4.53 -3.51 26.43
C THR A 85 4.71 -2.99 25.01
N ILE A 86 4.47 -3.84 24.02
CA ILE A 86 4.45 -3.48 22.60
C ILE A 86 3.02 -3.43 22.06
N THR A 87 2.78 -2.63 21.03
CA THR A 87 1.45 -2.51 20.43
C THR A 87 1.09 -3.78 19.63
N PRO A 88 -0.21 -4.07 19.41
CA PRO A 88 -0.62 -5.20 18.57
C PRO A 88 -0.02 -5.18 17.15
N ALA A 89 0.12 -3.99 16.56
CA ALA A 89 0.75 -3.84 15.24
C ALA A 89 2.25 -4.18 15.26
N ALA A 90 2.95 -3.84 16.35
CA ALA A 90 4.36 -4.17 16.50
C ALA A 90 4.55 -5.69 16.71
N GLN A 91 3.67 -6.32 17.50
CA GLN A 91 3.65 -7.78 17.67
C GLN A 91 3.40 -8.48 16.32
N TRP A 92 2.42 -8.01 15.53
CA TRP A 92 2.18 -8.55 14.19
C TRP A 92 3.44 -8.50 13.33
N LEU A 93 4.19 -7.39 13.35
CA LEU A 93 5.44 -7.29 12.59
C LEU A 93 6.49 -8.30 13.08
N LEU A 94 6.61 -8.53 14.39
CA LEU A 94 7.54 -9.55 14.92
C LEU A 94 7.20 -10.95 14.40
N ASP A 95 5.91 -11.30 14.44
CA ASP A 95 5.41 -12.62 14.05
C ASP A 95 5.49 -12.83 12.53
N ASN A 96 5.43 -11.76 11.73
CA ASN A 96 5.27 -11.81 10.28
C ASN A 96 6.45 -11.21 9.49
N ASN A 97 7.59 -10.89 10.13
CA ASN A 97 8.71 -10.24 9.45
C ASN A 97 9.21 -11.02 8.21
N TYR A 98 9.11 -12.35 8.22
CA TYR A 98 9.48 -13.18 7.07
C TYR A 98 8.66 -12.86 5.80
N LEU A 99 7.36 -12.52 5.94
CA LEU A 99 6.51 -12.12 4.81
C LEU A 99 6.95 -10.78 4.23
N VAL A 100 7.37 -9.85 5.09
CA VAL A 100 7.88 -8.54 4.67
C VAL A 100 9.19 -8.69 3.92
N GLU A 101 10.12 -9.49 4.45
CA GLU A 101 11.40 -9.77 3.79
C GLU A 101 11.21 -10.44 2.43
N GLU A 102 10.33 -11.44 2.36
CA GLU A 102 9.99 -12.12 1.12
C GLU A 102 9.37 -11.13 0.11
N THR A 103 8.45 -10.28 0.56
CA THR A 103 7.81 -9.26 -0.29
C THR A 103 8.84 -8.27 -0.85
N ILE A 104 9.77 -7.79 -0.03
CA ILE A 104 10.86 -6.90 -0.49
C ILE A 104 11.71 -7.58 -1.56
N PHE A 105 12.00 -8.87 -1.40
CA PHE A 105 12.75 -9.64 -2.39
C PHE A 105 11.96 -9.79 -3.70
N GLN A 106 10.68 -10.15 -3.62
CA GLN A 106 9.79 -10.30 -4.77
C GLN A 106 9.67 -8.97 -5.55
N ILE A 107 9.46 -7.83 -4.88
CA ILE A 107 9.37 -6.51 -5.54
C ILE A 107 10.65 -6.22 -6.33
N LYS A 108 11.84 -6.46 -5.75
CA LYS A 108 13.12 -6.23 -6.44
C LYS A 108 13.30 -7.12 -7.66
N ARG A 109 12.86 -8.38 -7.57
CA ARG A 109 12.93 -9.35 -8.68
C ARG A 109 11.95 -8.98 -9.80
N ASP A 110 10.73 -8.59 -9.44
CA ASP A 110 9.63 -8.38 -10.38
C ASP A 110 9.68 -6.98 -11.01
N LEU A 111 10.28 -6.00 -10.33
CA LEU A 111 10.49 -4.63 -10.82
C LEU A 111 11.98 -4.26 -10.88
N PRO A 112 12.80 -4.91 -11.73
CA PRO A 112 14.20 -4.54 -11.87
C PRO A 112 14.33 -3.14 -12.49
N ARG A 113 15.41 -2.41 -12.16
CA ARG A 113 15.63 -1.01 -12.56
C ARG A 113 15.43 -0.76 -14.06
N ARG A 114 15.89 -1.69 -14.91
CA ARG A 114 15.74 -1.58 -16.37
C ARG A 114 14.28 -1.68 -16.80
N PHE A 115 13.54 -2.64 -16.24
CA PHE A 115 12.11 -2.82 -16.56
C PHE A 115 11.29 -1.61 -16.11
N TYR A 116 11.48 -1.16 -14.86
CA TYR A 116 10.77 0.02 -14.34
C TYR A 116 10.97 1.27 -15.20
N ARG A 117 12.19 1.51 -15.70
CA ARG A 117 12.53 2.64 -16.60
C ARG A 117 11.92 2.53 -18.00
N GLN A 118 11.50 1.34 -18.42
CA GLN A 118 10.89 1.12 -19.73
C GLN A 118 9.37 1.27 -19.69
N LEU A 119 8.76 1.39 -18.51
CA LEU A 119 7.34 1.61 -18.38
C LEU A 119 6.94 2.93 -19.06
N PRO A 120 5.87 2.94 -19.87
CA PRO A 120 5.28 4.18 -20.36
C PRO A 120 4.98 5.15 -19.22
N THR A 121 5.12 6.44 -19.50
CA THR A 121 4.98 7.50 -18.50
C THR A 121 3.81 8.42 -18.82
N LEU A 122 3.26 9.06 -17.79
CA LEU A 122 2.39 10.22 -17.92
C LEU A 122 3.07 11.45 -17.34
N LYS A 123 2.63 12.63 -17.78
CA LYS A 123 3.11 13.91 -17.26
C LYS A 123 2.31 14.32 -16.03
N LEU A 124 3.01 14.85 -15.04
CA LEU A 124 2.42 15.48 -13.87
C LEU A 124 2.17 16.98 -14.12
N SER A 125 1.41 17.61 -13.23
CA SER A 125 1.05 19.03 -13.32
C SER A 125 2.26 19.97 -13.25
N ASP A 126 3.35 19.55 -12.61
CA ASP A 126 4.63 20.27 -12.53
C ASP A 126 5.53 20.06 -13.78
N GLY A 127 5.05 19.34 -14.79
CA GLY A 127 5.78 19.03 -16.02
C GLY A 127 6.74 17.83 -15.91
N SER A 128 6.92 17.27 -14.72
CA SER A 128 7.69 16.04 -14.53
C SER A 128 6.91 14.81 -15.04
N SER A 129 7.50 13.62 -14.99
CA SER A 129 6.85 12.41 -15.50
C SER A 129 7.13 11.19 -14.63
N VAL A 130 6.13 10.33 -14.51
CA VAL A 130 6.17 9.08 -13.73
C VAL A 130 5.56 7.93 -14.53
N PRO A 131 5.93 6.67 -14.25
CA PRO A 131 5.26 5.52 -14.89
C PRO A 131 3.75 5.56 -14.68
N ARG A 132 2.96 5.32 -15.74
CA ARG A 132 1.49 5.35 -15.66
C ARG A 132 0.96 4.33 -14.66
N ALA A 133 1.54 3.12 -14.68
CA ALA A 133 1.22 2.08 -13.70
C ALA A 133 1.46 2.52 -12.25
N LEU A 134 2.53 3.30 -11.98
CA LEU A 134 2.78 3.85 -10.65
C LEU A 134 1.71 4.88 -10.28
N ALA A 135 1.35 5.76 -11.20
CA ALA A 135 0.30 6.75 -10.95
C ALA A 135 -1.06 6.09 -10.63
N VAL A 136 -1.42 5.01 -11.33
CA VAL A 136 -2.64 4.23 -11.05
C VAL A 136 -2.57 3.62 -9.64
N ALA A 137 -1.48 2.91 -9.31
CA ALA A 137 -1.31 2.29 -8.00
C ALA A 137 -1.31 3.32 -6.86
N TRP A 138 -0.58 4.43 -7.03
CA TRP A 138 -0.49 5.51 -6.05
C TRP A 138 -1.86 6.15 -5.76
N THR A 139 -2.60 6.46 -6.83
CA THR A 139 -3.93 7.05 -6.76
C THR A 139 -4.92 6.12 -6.08
N TYR A 140 -4.86 4.82 -6.38
CA TYR A 140 -5.67 3.80 -5.70
C TYR A 140 -5.41 3.79 -4.19
N VAL A 141 -4.14 3.66 -3.78
CA VAL A 141 -3.77 3.58 -2.36
C VAL A 141 -4.20 4.83 -1.59
N ALA A 142 -4.14 6.01 -2.23
CA ALA A 142 -4.61 7.24 -1.62
C ALA A 142 -6.12 7.25 -1.31
N HIS A 143 -6.93 6.58 -2.13
CA HIS A 143 -8.40 6.52 -2.02
C HIS A 143 -8.92 5.19 -1.46
N SER A 144 -8.04 4.28 -1.07
CA SER A 144 -8.41 3.02 -0.43
C SER A 144 -7.92 2.91 1.02
N ASP A 145 -7.26 3.95 1.51
CA ASP A 145 -6.57 3.96 2.82
C ASP A 145 -5.65 2.74 2.98
N SER A 146 -4.93 2.39 1.91
CA SER A 146 -4.09 1.19 1.80
C SER A 146 -4.82 -0.17 1.92
N SER A 147 -6.15 -0.19 2.02
CA SER A 147 -6.94 -1.41 1.84
C SER A 147 -6.85 -1.87 0.40
N VAL A 148 -6.69 -3.18 0.20
CA VAL A 148 -6.53 -3.79 -1.13
C VAL A 148 -7.71 -4.72 -1.41
N SER A 149 -8.48 -4.38 -2.44
CA SER A 149 -9.58 -5.19 -2.98
C SER A 149 -9.39 -5.40 -4.47
N SER A 150 -9.49 -6.64 -4.92
CA SER A 150 -9.34 -6.99 -6.34
C SER A 150 -10.40 -6.30 -7.21
N ALA A 151 -11.65 -6.22 -6.74
CA ALA A 151 -12.74 -5.57 -7.46
C ALA A 151 -12.51 -4.06 -7.59
N MET A 152 -12.15 -3.39 -6.49
CA MET A 152 -11.90 -1.95 -6.48
C MET A 152 -10.66 -1.58 -7.30
N PHE A 153 -9.59 -2.35 -7.19
CA PHE A 153 -8.38 -2.09 -7.97
C PHE A 153 -8.61 -2.37 -9.45
N LYS A 154 -9.39 -3.40 -9.78
CA LYS A 154 -9.84 -3.63 -11.15
C LYS A 154 -10.64 -2.43 -11.69
N ALA A 155 -11.53 -1.83 -10.88
CA ALA A 155 -12.34 -0.70 -11.34
C ALA A 155 -11.50 0.50 -11.79
N ILE A 156 -10.49 0.92 -11.02
CA ILE A 156 -9.59 2.02 -11.45
C ILE A 156 -8.76 1.65 -12.68
N VAL A 157 -8.30 0.40 -12.79
CA VAL A 157 -7.54 -0.09 -13.95
C VAL A 157 -8.42 -0.13 -15.21
N GLU A 158 -9.67 -0.58 -15.10
CA GLU A 158 -10.65 -0.55 -16.20
C GLU A 158 -10.96 0.88 -16.64
N GLY A 159 -11.10 1.80 -15.68
CA GLY A 159 -11.28 3.22 -15.95
C GLY A 159 -10.13 3.83 -16.73
N PHE A 160 -8.89 3.51 -16.34
CA PHE A 160 -7.72 3.97 -17.09
C PHE A 160 -7.72 3.41 -18.52
N GLN A 161 -7.97 2.10 -18.66
CA GLN A 161 -7.93 1.40 -19.94
C GLN A 161 -9.09 1.76 -20.89
N SER A 162 -10.18 2.34 -20.40
CA SER A 162 -11.26 2.83 -21.27
C SER A 162 -10.86 4.05 -22.10
N VAL A 163 -9.80 4.75 -21.69
CA VAL A 163 -9.22 5.89 -22.42
C VAL A 163 -8.00 5.44 -23.22
N GLU A 164 -7.04 4.78 -22.56
CA GLU A 164 -5.84 4.27 -23.23
C GLU A 164 -5.42 2.90 -22.66
N PRO A 165 -5.25 1.87 -23.51
CA PRO A 165 -4.81 0.56 -23.06
C PRO A 165 -3.45 0.58 -22.36
N LEU A 166 -3.38 -0.08 -21.21
CA LEU A 166 -2.11 -0.37 -20.54
C LEU A 166 -1.39 -1.48 -21.31
N LYS A 167 -0.08 -1.35 -21.47
CA LYS A 167 0.76 -2.41 -22.04
C LYS A 167 0.82 -3.58 -21.07
N ILE A 168 1.09 -4.78 -21.59
CA ILE A 168 1.24 -5.97 -20.77
C ILE A 168 2.26 -5.79 -19.64
N GLY A 169 3.38 -5.11 -19.90
CA GLY A 169 4.38 -4.81 -18.86
C GLY A 169 3.87 -3.88 -17.76
N GLU A 170 2.94 -2.97 -18.06
CA GLU A 170 2.33 -2.12 -17.04
C GLU A 170 1.40 -2.93 -16.14
N LEU A 171 0.55 -3.80 -16.72
CA LEU A 171 -0.32 -4.68 -15.96
C LEU A 171 0.45 -5.63 -15.05
N TRP A 172 1.60 -6.15 -15.52
CA TRP A 172 2.50 -6.99 -14.72
C TRP A 172 3.19 -6.21 -13.60
N ALA A 173 3.41 -4.91 -13.77
CA ALA A 173 4.03 -4.07 -12.76
C ALA A 173 3.07 -3.74 -11.60
N LEU A 174 1.75 -3.64 -11.86
CA LEU A 174 0.77 -3.16 -10.89
C LEU A 174 0.79 -3.91 -9.54
N PRO A 175 0.81 -5.25 -9.46
CA PRO A 175 0.84 -5.94 -8.17
C PRO A 175 2.09 -5.61 -7.35
N SER A 176 3.25 -5.44 -8.00
CA SER A 176 4.50 -5.11 -7.31
C SER A 176 4.63 -3.62 -6.96
N LEU A 177 3.86 -2.75 -7.62
CA LEU A 177 3.75 -1.33 -7.26
C LEU A 177 2.78 -1.08 -6.09
N LEU A 178 1.83 -1.98 -5.86
CA LEU A 178 0.87 -1.91 -4.74
C LEU A 178 1.44 -2.43 -3.41
N ARG A 179 2.46 -3.30 -3.45
CA ARG A 179 3.12 -3.84 -2.26
C ARG A 179 4.13 -2.86 -1.69
#